data_AF-A0AA43BQ74-F1
#
_entry.id   AF-A0AA43BQ74-F1
#
_cell.length_a   1.000
_cell.length_b   1.000
_cell.length_c   1.000
_cell.angle_alpha   90.00
_cell.angle_beta   90.00
_cell.angle_gamma   90.00
#
_symmetry.space_group_name_H-M   'P 1'
#
loop_
_entity.id
_entity.type
_entity.pdbx_description
1 polymer ?
#
loop_
_entity_poly.entity_id
_entity_poly.type
_entity_poly.pdbx_seq_one_letter_code
_entity_poly.pdbx_strand_id
1 'polypeptide(L)'
;MRGDAAPLDVTAEAMPAMPPLTEADRARQLAREGRITLDHSKLQYGPAMRWFVQYPETAQKGGPRAFSDWNREHLAFVVWTGDRFELREKVPRSQWPCDPVAPGDRACGGFPDSGPDLFVTAGSSAPMAASGP
;
A
#
# COMPACT_ATOMS: atom_id res chain seq x y z
N MET A 1 -25.28 -0.53 -22.18
CA MET A 1 -26.06 -1.04 -21.04
C MET A 1 -26.33 0.16 -20.14
N ARG A 2 -27.60 0.56 -19.95
CA ARG A 2 -27.94 1.69 -19.07
C ARG A 2 -27.94 1.20 -17.63
N GLY A 3 -27.18 1.88 -16.77
CA GLY A 3 -27.04 1.57 -15.35
C GLY A 3 -28.21 2.10 -14.53
N ASP A 4 -29.38 1.48 -14.69
CA ASP A 4 -30.61 1.89 -14.00
C ASP A 4 -30.81 1.17 -12.64
N ALA A 5 -29.85 0.34 -12.22
CA ALA A 5 -29.85 -0.29 -10.90
C ALA A 5 -29.22 0.63 -9.85
N ALA A 6 -29.81 0.70 -8.65
CA ALA A 6 -29.21 1.40 -7.52
C ALA A 6 -27.82 0.80 -7.20
N PRO A 7 -26.81 1.61 -6.87
CA PRO A 7 -25.51 1.12 -6.44
C PRO A 7 -25.66 0.15 -5.25
N LEU A 8 -25.03 -1.01 -5.35
CA LEU A 8 -24.97 -2.00 -4.27
C LEU A 8 -23.63 -1.89 -3.56
N ASP A 9 -23.64 -1.80 -2.23
CA ASP A 9 -22.43 -1.92 -1.42
C ASP A 9 -22.02 -3.39 -1.33
N VAL A 10 -20.90 -3.72 -1.98
CA VAL A 10 -20.31 -5.06 -2.02
C VAL A 10 -19.02 -5.14 -1.21
N THR A 11 -18.71 -4.13 -0.40
CA THR A 11 -17.39 -4.00 0.26
C THR A 11 -17.04 -5.24 1.10
N ALA A 12 -18.02 -5.76 1.85
CA ALA A 12 -17.83 -6.93 2.69
C ALA A 12 -17.58 -8.23 1.89
N GLU A 13 -18.14 -8.33 0.68
CA GLU A 13 -17.99 -9.50 -0.20
C GLU A 13 -16.70 -9.42 -1.03
N ALA A 14 -16.33 -8.21 -1.44
CA ALA A 14 -15.19 -7.96 -2.32
C ALA A 14 -13.85 -7.95 -1.56
N MET A 15 -13.83 -7.49 -0.31
CA MET A 15 -12.59 -7.37 0.45
C MET A 15 -12.05 -8.74 0.88
N PRO A 16 -10.76 -9.04 0.65
CA PRO A 16 -10.18 -10.27 1.14
C PRO A 16 -10.10 -10.21 2.67
N ALA A 17 -10.17 -11.37 3.31
CA ALA A 17 -9.84 -11.46 4.72
C ALA A 17 -8.44 -10.89 4.96
N MET A 18 -8.25 -10.14 6.05
CA MET A 18 -6.92 -9.65 6.39
C MET A 18 -5.91 -10.80 6.49
N PRO A 19 -4.64 -10.57 6.12
CA PRO A 19 -3.59 -11.58 6.27
C PRO A 19 -3.56 -12.11 7.71
N PRO A 20 -3.45 -13.44 7.91
CA PRO A 20 -3.37 -13.99 9.24
C PRO A 20 -2.12 -13.45 9.95
N LEU A 21 -2.32 -12.77 11.08
CA LEU A 21 -1.25 -12.34 11.97
C LEU A 21 -1.00 -13.43 13.01
N THR A 22 0.26 -13.80 13.20
CA THR A 22 0.62 -14.71 14.29
C THR A 22 0.30 -14.06 15.64
N GLU A 23 0.07 -14.87 16.67
CA GLU A 23 -0.14 -14.34 18.03
C GLU A 23 1.07 -13.52 18.50
N ALA A 24 2.28 -13.93 18.14
CA ALA A 24 3.51 -13.20 18.43
C ALA A 24 3.54 -11.84 17.72
N ASP A 25 3.14 -11.75 16.44
CA ASP A 25 3.02 -10.47 15.74
C ASP A 25 2.01 -9.56 16.41
N ARG A 26 0.83 -10.09 16.74
CA ARG A 26 -0.22 -9.33 17.43
C ARG A 26 0.27 -8.83 18.80
N ALA A 27 0.92 -9.67 19.58
CA ALA A 27 1.47 -9.29 20.89
C ALA A 27 2.53 -8.19 20.78
N ARG A 28 3.46 -8.30 19.82
CA ARG A 28 4.45 -7.24 19.56
C ARG A 28 3.80 -5.93 19.12
N GLN A 29 2.80 -6.00 18.25
CA GLN A 29 2.10 -4.82 17.75
C GLN A 29 1.38 -4.10 18.90
N LEU A 30 0.65 -4.85 19.74
CA LEU A 30 -0.05 -4.32 20.91
C LEU A 30 0.92 -3.71 21.93
N ALA A 31 2.04 -4.37 22.22
CA ALA A 31 3.06 -3.87 23.14
C ALA A 31 3.69 -2.55 22.69
N ARG A 32 3.61 -2.23 21.39
CA ARG A 32 4.11 -0.99 20.79
C ARG A 32 2.99 -0.01 20.41
N GLU A 33 1.76 -0.26 20.87
CA GLU A 33 0.58 0.57 20.59
C GLU A 33 0.26 0.70 19.08
N GLY A 34 0.54 -0.36 18.32
CA GLY A 34 0.31 -0.44 16.89
C GLY A 34 -1.18 -0.44 16.52
N ARG A 35 -1.53 0.31 15.47
CA ARG A 35 -2.87 0.36 14.89
C ARG A 35 -2.85 -0.14 13.45
N ILE A 36 -3.72 -1.08 13.12
CA ILE A 36 -3.85 -1.60 11.76
C ILE A 36 -4.68 -0.61 10.93
N THR A 37 -4.15 -0.23 9.77
CA THR A 37 -4.73 0.75 8.85
C THR A 37 -4.66 0.22 7.42
N LEU A 38 -5.69 0.50 6.63
CA LEU A 38 -5.69 0.30 5.17
C LEU A 38 -5.36 1.62 4.48
N ASP A 39 -4.15 1.72 3.92
CA ASP A 39 -3.76 2.82 3.06
C ASP A 39 -4.43 2.66 1.68
N HIS A 40 -5.38 3.53 1.40
CA HIS A 40 -6.07 3.63 0.12
C HIS A 40 -5.68 4.91 -0.65
N SER A 41 -4.68 5.66 -0.17
CA SER A 41 -4.30 6.98 -0.69
C SER A 41 -3.68 6.95 -2.09
N LYS A 42 -3.39 5.76 -2.64
CA LYS A 42 -2.81 5.57 -3.97
C LYS A 42 -3.80 5.05 -5.02
N LEU A 43 -5.07 4.83 -4.65
CA LEU A 43 -6.07 4.24 -5.55
C LEU A 43 -6.33 5.07 -6.82
N GLN A 44 -6.10 6.38 -6.77
CA GLN A 44 -6.18 7.26 -7.94
C GLN A 44 -5.04 7.05 -8.96
N TYR A 45 -3.99 6.30 -8.58
CA TYR A 45 -2.80 6.08 -9.42
C TYR A 45 -2.53 4.61 -9.73
N GLY A 46 -3.05 3.68 -8.94
CA GLY A 46 -2.80 2.26 -9.10
C GLY A 46 -3.88 1.39 -8.48
N PRO A 47 -3.89 0.08 -8.79
CA PRO A 47 -4.95 -0.83 -8.37
C PRO A 47 -4.78 -1.35 -6.94
N ALA A 48 -3.77 -0.88 -6.19
CA ALA A 48 -3.41 -1.45 -4.91
C ALA A 48 -3.71 -0.52 -3.73
N MET A 49 -4.11 -1.13 -2.62
CA MET A 49 -4.13 -0.57 -1.27
C MET A 49 -3.12 -1.33 -0.40
N ARG A 50 -2.76 -0.81 0.77
CA ARG A 50 -1.81 -1.49 1.68
C ARG A 50 -2.35 -1.58 3.10
N TRP A 51 -2.44 -2.80 3.62
CA TRP A 51 -2.56 -3.02 5.06
C TRP A 51 -1.20 -2.82 5.72
N PHE A 52 -1.17 -1.99 6.75
CA PHE A 52 0.02 -1.75 7.55
C PHE A 52 -0.34 -1.50 9.01
N VAL A 53 0.64 -1.67 9.89
CA VAL A 53 0.58 -1.24 11.28
C VAL A 53 1.24 0.12 11.38
N GLN A 54 0.53 1.12 11.90
CA GLN A 54 1.07 2.41 12.30
C GLN A 54 1.37 2.39 13.80
N TYR A 55 2.58 2.76 14.19
CA TYR A 55 2.98 2.95 15.58
C TYR A 55 3.06 4.44 15.93
N PRO A 56 3.01 4.83 17.22
CA PRO A 56 3.31 6.20 17.66
C PRO A 56 4.70 6.64 17.22
N GLU A 57 4.93 7.95 17.02
CA GLU A 57 6.22 8.50 16.58
C GLU A 57 7.40 8.19 17.53
N THR A 58 7.10 7.99 18.80
CA THR A 58 8.07 7.62 19.84
C THR A 58 8.52 6.16 19.76
N ALA A 59 7.81 5.31 19.01
CA ALA A 59 8.16 3.91 18.88
C ALA A 59 9.51 3.72 18.17
N GLN A 60 10.26 2.70 18.57
CA GLN A 60 11.51 2.33 17.88
C GLN A 60 11.23 2.01 16.41
N LYS A 61 11.99 2.65 15.50
CA LYS A 61 11.97 2.37 14.06
C LYS A 61 12.60 1.01 13.76
N GLY A 62 12.09 0.36 12.71
CA GLY A 62 12.68 -0.86 12.15
C GLY A 62 11.92 -2.14 12.51
N GLY A 63 12.55 -3.27 12.18
CA GLY A 63 11.92 -4.59 12.17
C GLY A 63 11.88 -5.19 10.76
N PRO A 64 11.70 -6.52 10.62
CA PRO A 64 11.77 -7.20 9.32
C PRO A 64 10.66 -6.79 8.34
N ARG A 65 9.56 -6.22 8.86
CA ARG A 65 8.46 -5.69 8.03
C ARG A 65 8.39 -4.17 8.00
N ALA A 66 9.39 -3.48 8.54
CA ALA A 66 9.42 -2.02 8.48
C ALA A 66 9.52 -1.55 7.02
N PHE A 67 8.84 -0.46 6.71
CA PHE A 67 8.91 0.22 5.43
C PHE A 67 8.80 1.71 5.64
N SER A 68 9.30 2.49 4.69
CA SER A 68 9.38 3.96 4.73
C SER A 68 10.23 4.50 5.90
N ASP A 69 10.42 5.81 5.96
CA ASP A 69 11.11 6.46 7.07
C ASP A 69 10.25 6.60 8.35
N TRP A 70 9.01 6.08 8.30
CA TRP A 70 7.99 6.22 9.34
C TRP A 70 7.88 4.97 10.21
N ASN A 71 7.26 5.11 11.39
CA ASN A 71 7.07 3.98 12.32
C ASN A 71 5.93 3.07 11.82
N ARG A 72 6.18 2.35 10.72
CA ARG A 72 5.19 1.53 10.04
C ARG A 72 5.71 0.14 9.72
N GLU A 73 4.85 -0.87 9.83
CA GLU A 73 5.14 -2.24 9.42
C GLU A 73 4.13 -2.75 8.39
N HIS A 74 4.62 -3.36 7.33
CA HIS A 74 3.81 -3.88 6.24
C HIS A 74 3.13 -5.20 6.62
N LEU A 75 1.84 -5.32 6.32
CA LEU A 75 1.11 -6.59 6.45
C LEU A 75 0.92 -7.26 5.09
N ALA A 76 0.24 -6.58 4.17
CA ALA A 76 0.03 -7.01 2.78
C ALA A 76 -0.45 -5.84 1.91
N PHE A 77 -0.35 -6.00 0.61
CA PHE A 77 -1.13 -5.26 -0.37
C PHE A 77 -2.47 -5.94 -0.64
N VAL A 78 -3.49 -5.14 -0.90
CA VAL A 78 -4.79 -5.55 -1.44
C VAL A 78 -4.87 -5.01 -2.86
N VAL A 79 -4.83 -5.89 -3.86
CA VAL A 79 -4.70 -5.50 -5.26
C VAL A 79 -5.96 -5.87 -6.03
N TRP A 80 -6.55 -4.90 -6.72
CA TRP A 80 -7.64 -5.16 -7.66
C TRP A 80 -7.10 -5.78 -8.95
N THR A 81 -7.59 -6.97 -9.31
CA THR A 81 -7.18 -7.68 -10.53
C THR A 81 -8.02 -7.38 -11.76
N GLY A 82 -9.13 -6.64 -11.59
CA GLY A 82 -10.13 -6.41 -12.64
C GLY A 82 -11.48 -7.07 -12.31
N ASP A 83 -11.44 -8.14 -11.52
CA ASP A 83 -12.59 -8.96 -11.12
C ASP A 83 -12.74 -9.07 -9.59
N ARG A 84 -11.62 -9.10 -8.85
CA ARG A 84 -11.61 -9.27 -7.39
C ARG A 84 -10.41 -8.57 -6.75
N PHE A 85 -10.41 -8.53 -5.42
CA PHE A 85 -9.23 -8.17 -4.66
C PHE A 85 -8.42 -9.40 -4.27
N GLU A 86 -7.10 -9.29 -4.41
CA GLU A 86 -6.13 -10.31 -3.99
C GLU A 86 -5.15 -9.75 -2.96
N LEU A 87 -4.72 -10.59 -2.01
CA LEU A 87 -3.62 -10.26 -1.12
C LEU A 87 -2.28 -10.57 -1.78
N ARG A 88 -1.35 -9.61 -1.70
CA ARG A 88 0.02 -9.79 -2.17
C ARG A 88 1.02 -9.27 -1.14
N GLU A 89 2.11 -9.99 -0.93
CA GLU A 89 3.18 -9.49 -0.06
C GLU A 89 3.98 -8.38 -0.75
N LYS A 90 4.20 -8.51 -2.06
CA LYS A 90 4.93 -7.51 -2.84
C LYS A 90 4.17 -7.12 -4.09
N VAL A 91 4.37 -5.88 -4.52
CA VAL A 91 3.83 -5.35 -5.77
C VAL A 91 4.92 -4.60 -6.53
N PRO A 92 4.87 -4.56 -7.87
CA PRO A 92 5.76 -3.70 -8.65
C PRO A 92 5.41 -2.22 -8.43
N ARG A 93 6.40 -1.34 -8.63
CA ARG A 93 6.23 0.13 -8.56
C ARG A 93 5.09 0.67 -9.44
N SER A 94 4.76 0.00 -10.54
CA SER A 94 3.61 0.37 -11.39
C SER A 94 2.25 0.14 -10.73
N GLN A 95 2.17 -0.72 -9.72
CA GLN A 95 0.95 -0.97 -8.94
C GLN A 95 0.89 -0.15 -7.64
N TRP A 96 2.04 0.33 -7.15
CA TRP A 96 2.15 1.24 -6.00
C TRP A 96 3.05 2.45 -6.34
N PRO A 97 2.55 3.35 -7.19
CA PRO A 97 3.33 4.50 -7.64
C PRO A 97 3.54 5.51 -6.51
N CYS A 98 4.62 6.28 -6.64
CA CYS A 98 4.89 7.38 -5.74
C CYS A 98 3.97 8.56 -6.05
N ASP A 99 3.69 9.38 -5.06
CA ASP A 99 2.99 10.63 -5.25
C ASP A 99 3.81 11.56 -6.15
N PRO A 100 3.12 12.37 -6.98
CA PRO A 100 3.78 13.44 -7.71
C PRO A 100 4.52 14.37 -6.74
N VAL A 101 5.77 14.68 -7.06
CA VAL A 101 6.60 15.63 -6.32
C VAL A 101 6.78 16.91 -7.13
N ALA A 102 7.22 18.00 -6.48
CA ALA A 102 7.48 19.24 -7.20
C ALA A 102 8.64 19.07 -8.20
N PRO A 103 8.69 19.87 -9.29
CA PRO A 103 9.80 19.82 -10.22
C PRO A 103 11.16 20.02 -9.53
N GLY A 104 12.08 19.09 -9.74
CA GLY A 104 13.42 19.10 -9.12
C GLY A 104 13.54 18.24 -7.86
N ASP A 105 12.43 17.80 -7.26
CA ASP A 105 12.45 16.88 -6.13
C ASP A 105 12.76 15.45 -6.57
N ARG A 106 13.36 14.68 -5.66
CA ARG A 106 13.59 13.25 -5.86
C ARG A 106 12.24 12.52 -5.91
N ALA A 107 11.99 11.75 -6.96
CA ALA A 107 10.84 10.84 -7.02
C ALA A 107 10.80 9.94 -5.78
N CYS A 108 9.61 9.76 -5.20
CA CYS A 108 9.42 9.01 -3.95
C CYS A 108 10.16 9.59 -2.74
N GLY A 109 10.61 10.85 -2.80
CA GLY A 109 11.32 11.51 -1.69
C GLY A 109 10.40 12.19 -0.70
N GLY A 110 9.13 12.42 -1.07
CA GLY A 110 8.13 13.07 -0.24
C GLY A 110 7.37 12.10 0.66
N PHE A 111 6.68 12.66 1.65
CA PHE A 111 5.67 11.90 2.41
C PHE A 111 4.50 11.50 1.49
N PRO A 112 3.97 10.26 1.58
CA PRO A 112 4.34 9.17 2.49
C PRO A 112 5.35 8.16 1.89
N ASP A 113 5.92 8.43 0.71
CA ASP A 113 6.72 7.47 -0.06
C ASP A 113 8.22 7.42 0.29
N SER A 114 8.68 8.32 1.16
CA SER A 114 10.08 8.43 1.53
C SER A 114 10.60 7.19 2.28
N GLY A 115 11.85 6.84 2.01
CA GLY A 115 12.55 5.75 2.69
C GLY A 115 12.48 4.41 1.95
N PRO A 116 13.16 3.38 2.47
CA PRO A 116 13.20 2.07 1.84
C PRO A 116 11.85 1.34 1.96
N ASP A 117 11.39 0.75 0.86
CA ASP A 117 10.20 -0.11 0.84
C ASP A 117 10.50 -1.44 0.15
N LEU A 118 10.86 -2.45 0.95
CA LEU A 118 11.24 -3.79 0.48
C LEU A 118 10.07 -4.58 -0.12
N PHE A 119 8.85 -4.05 0.00
CA PHE A 119 7.60 -4.65 -0.48
C PHE A 119 7.15 -4.08 -1.82
N VAL A 120 7.76 -2.98 -2.28
CA VAL A 120 7.58 -2.44 -3.62
C VAL A 120 8.80 -2.78 -4.46
N THR A 121 8.65 -3.69 -5.41
CA THR A 121 9.75 -4.06 -6.30
C THR A 121 9.91 -3.02 -7.40
N ALA A 122 11.14 -2.80 -7.85
CA ALA A 122 11.36 -2.10 -9.10
C ALA A 122 10.70 -2.93 -10.21
N GLY A 123 9.50 -2.52 -10.65
CA GLY A 123 8.93 -3.06 -11.87
C GLY A 123 9.85 -2.67 -13.02
N SER A 124 10.03 -3.55 -14.00
CA SER A 124 10.62 -3.15 -15.29
C SER A 124 9.82 -1.95 -15.80
N SER A 125 10.38 -0.76 -15.70
CA SER A 125 9.85 0.43 -16.32
C SER A 125 9.90 0.18 -17.82
N ALA A 126 8.79 -0.27 -18.40
CA ALA A 126 8.60 -0.08 -19.83
C ALA A 126 8.68 1.43 -20.07
N PRO A 127 9.56 1.91 -20.96
CA PRO A 127 9.67 3.33 -21.21
C PRO A 127 8.31 3.82 -21.72
N MET A 128 7.75 4.83 -21.08
CA MET A 128 6.65 5.58 -21.68
C MET A 128 7.22 6.18 -22.97
N ALA A 129 6.82 5.62 -24.11
CA ALA A 129 7.02 6.27 -25.38
C ALA A 129 6.31 7.62 -25.29
N ALA A 130 7.07 8.71 -25.40
CA ALA A 130 6.51 10.03 -25.59
C ALA A 130 5.72 9.99 -26.91
N SER A 131 4.40 9.94 -26.83
CA SER A 131 3.54 10.31 -27.94
C SER A 131 3.65 11.83 -28.08
N GLY A 132 4.53 12.27 -28.99
CA GLY A 132 4.55 13.64 -29.46
C GLY A 132 3.35 13.92 -30.38
N PRO A 133 2.87 15.18 -30.44
CA PRO A 133 1.97 15.63 -31.49
C PRO A 133 2.65 15.69 -32.87
#